data_AF-A0A2E8KWD7-F1
#
_entry.id   AF-A0A2E8KWD7-F1
#
_cell.length_a   1.000
_cell.length_b   1.000
_cell.length_c   1.000
_cell.angle_alpha   90.00
_cell.angle_beta   90.00
_cell.angle_gamma   90.00
#
_symmetry.space_group_name_H-M   'P 1'
#
loop_
_entity.id
_entity.type
_entity.pdbx_description
1 polymer ?
#
loop_
_entity_poly.entity_id
_entity_poly.type
_entity_poly.pdbx_seq_one_letter_code
_entity_poly.pdbx_strand_id
1 'polypeptide(L)' 'MYAIFDKVKNFLWEVTKILGLVVAVSIFVSILFGPNAPFFGAALTNLKPVIDALGSEGLAVIIALIIIMAYMRKWD' A
#
# COMPACT_ATOMS: atom_id res chain seq x y z
N MET A 1 21.45 22.43 -0.50
CA MET A 1 20.69 21.52 -1.39
C MET A 1 20.28 20.23 -0.67
N TYR A 2 21.23 19.45 -0.12
CA TYR A 2 20.95 18.17 0.56
C TYR A 2 19.98 18.27 1.75
N ALA A 3 20.17 19.28 2.62
CA ALA A 3 19.32 19.47 3.80
C ALA A 3 17.85 19.82 3.49
N ILE A 4 17.56 20.45 2.35
CA ILE A 4 16.18 20.76 1.94
C ILE A 4 15.52 19.47 1.45
N PHE A 5 16.24 18.67 0.66
CA PHE A 5 15.76 17.38 0.20
C PHE A 5 15.43 16.44 1.36
N ASP A 6 16.30 16.33 2.36
CA ASP A 6 16.03 15.49 3.54
C ASP A 6 14.85 15.98 4.39
N LYS A 7 14.66 17.30 4.51
CA LYS A 7 13.48 17.87 5.18
C LYS A 7 12.19 17.54 4.43
N VAL A 8 12.18 17.68 3.11
CA VAL A 8 11.01 17.35 2.28
C VAL A 8 10.71 15.85 2.35
N LYS A 9 11.75 15.00 2.25
CA LYS A 9 11.62 13.55 2.40
C LYS A 9 10.98 13.17 3.73
N ASN A 10 11.49 13.73 4.83
CA ASN A 10 10.96 13.44 6.16
C ASN A 10 9.53 13.96 6.33
N PHE A 11 9.21 15.14 5.80
CA PHE A 11 7.84 15.66 5.81
C PHE A 11 6.88 14.74 5.05
N LEU A 12 7.22 14.35 3.82
CA LEU A 12 6.42 13.43 3.02
C LEU A 12 6.26 12.07 3.72
N TRP A 13 7.31 11.60 4.40
CA TRP A 13 7.26 10.36 5.17
C TRP A 13 6.25 10.44 6.32
N GLU A 14 6.29 11.48 7.14
CA GLU A 14 5.33 11.65 8.24
C GLU A 14 3.89 11.83 7.73
N VAL A 15 3.70 12.61 6.65
CA VAL A 15 2.39 12.74 6.01
C VAL A 15 1.87 11.39 5.49
N THR A 16 2.74 10.60 4.87
CA THR A 16 2.38 9.27 4.34
C THR A 16 1.92 8.33 5.45
N LYS A 17 2.53 8.38 6.65
CA LYS A 17 2.07 7.57 7.79
C LYS A 17 0.63 7.90 8.16
N ILE A 18 0.30 9.20 8.25
CA ILE A 18 -1.05 9.65 8.60
C ILE A 18 -2.04 9.25 7.51
N LEU A 19 -1.71 9.51 6.24
CA LEU A 19 -2.55 9.13 5.11
C LEU A 19 -2.74 7.62 5.03
N GLY A 20 -1.71 6.83 5.35
CA GLY A 20 -1.79 5.37 5.42
C GLY A 20 -2.82 4.89 6.45
N LEU A 21 -2.85 5.51 7.64
CA LEU A 21 -3.88 5.22 8.65
C LEU A 21 -5.27 5.60 8.16
N VAL A 22 -5.43 6.74 7.50
CA VAL A 22 -6.71 7.16 6.90
C VAL A 22 -7.18 6.14 5.87
N VAL A 23 -6.30 5.67 4.98
CA VAL A 23 -6.62 4.62 4.00
C VAL A 23 -7.04 3.32 4.70
N ALA A 24 -6.32 2.89 5.74
CA ALA A 24 -6.66 1.69 6.48
C ALA A 24 -8.07 1.77 7.12
N VAL A 25 -8.38 2.89 7.77
CA VAL A 25 -9.73 3.15 8.32
C VAL A 25 -10.77 3.19 7.20
N SER A 26 -10.46 3.78 6.05
CA SER A 26 -11.37 3.87 4.90
C SER A 26 -11.77 2.50 4.36
N ILE A 27 -10.79 1.61 4.21
CA ILE A 27 -11.01 0.23 3.78
C ILE A 27 -11.88 -0.49 4.81
N PHE A 28 -11.56 -0.35 6.10
CA PHE A 28 -12.30 -1.01 7.17
C PHE A 28 -13.77 -0.59 7.22
N VAL A 29 -14.05 0.72 7.15
CA VAL A 29 -15.42 1.25 7.08
C VAL A 29 -16.15 0.75 5.84
N SER A 30 -15.47 0.72 4.68
CA SER A 30 -16.08 0.24 3.42
C SER A 30 -16.42 -1.24 3.45
N ILE A 31 -15.64 -2.06 4.17
CA ILE A 31 -15.93 -3.48 4.36
C ILE A 31 -17.15 -3.66 5.27
N LEU A 32 -17.24 -2.89 6.36
CA LEU A 32 -18.33 -3.03 7.34
C LEU A 32 -19.67 -2.49 6.85
N PHE A 33 -19.67 -1.37 6.15
CA PHE A 33 -20.89 -0.63 5.76
C PHE A 33 -21.16 -0.67 4.26
N GLY A 34 -20.27 -1.28 3.48
CA GLY A 34 -20.35 -1.35 2.03
C GLY A 34 -19.77 -0.14 1.30
N PRO A 35 -19.66 -0.21 -0.04
CA PRO A 35 -19.00 0.81 -0.86
C PRO A 35 -19.75 2.15 -0.96
N ASN A 36 -20.99 2.21 -0.48
CA ASN A 36 -21.78 3.45 -0.44
C ASN A 36 -21.51 4.30 0.81
N ALA A 37 -20.61 3.85 1.70
CA ALA A 37 -20.22 4.60 2.89
C ALA A 37 -19.61 5.97 2.50
N PRO A 38 -20.09 7.09 3.07
CA PRO A 38 -19.59 8.43 2.74
C PRO A 38 -18.09 8.54 3.00
N PHE A 39 -17.37 9.25 2.11
CA PHE A 39 -15.92 9.50 2.14
C PHE A 39 -15.03 8.27 1.96
N PHE A 40 -15.39 7.13 2.55
CA PHE A 40 -14.55 5.95 2.68
C PHE A 40 -14.74 4.92 1.57
N GLY A 41 -15.95 4.84 0.99
CA GLY A 41 -16.28 3.90 -0.10
C GLY A 41 -15.43 4.06 -1.36
N ALA A 42 -15.08 5.31 -1.70
CA ALA A 42 -14.24 5.62 -2.85
C ALA A 42 -12.81 5.06 -2.73
N ALA A 43 -12.27 4.94 -1.51
CA ALA A 43 -10.94 4.38 -1.30
C ALA A 43 -10.89 2.89 -1.69
N LEU A 44 -11.92 2.12 -1.31
CA LEU A 44 -12.03 0.71 -1.69
C LEU A 44 -12.22 0.55 -3.21
N THR A 45 -13.07 1.37 -3.82
CA THR A 45 -13.28 1.36 -5.28
C THR A 45 -12.00 1.66 -6.05
N ASN A 46 -11.20 2.64 -5.60
CA ASN A 46 -9.95 3.01 -6.26
C ASN A 46 -8.83 1.98 -6.07
N LEU A 47 -8.84 1.24 -4.96
CA LEU A 47 -7.87 0.17 -4.71
C LEU A 47 -8.25 -1.14 -5.38
N LYS A 48 -9.54 -1.38 -5.68
CA LYS A 48 -10.02 -2.63 -6.25
C LYS A 48 -9.24 -3.07 -7.51
N PRO A 49 -8.99 -2.22 -8.52
CA PRO A 49 -8.23 -2.63 -9.71
C PRO A 49 -6.79 -3.03 -9.39
N VAL A 50 -6.16 -2.36 -8.42
CA VAL A 50 -4.79 -2.70 -7.97
C VAL A 50 -4.81 -4.05 -7.25
N ILE A 51 -5.79 -4.29 -6.37
CA ILE A 51 -5.96 -5.56 -5.68
C ILE A 51 -6.27 -6.69 -6.67
N ASP A 52 -7.12 -6.44 -7.67
CA ASP A 52 -7.46 -7.43 -8.70
C ASP A 52 -6.23 -7.79 -9.54
N ALA A 53 -5.42 -6.80 -9.94
CA ALA A 53 -4.15 -7.02 -10.62
C ALA A 53 -3.17 -7.83 -9.76
N LEU A 54 -3.05 -7.46 -8.48
CA LEU A 54 -2.28 -8.21 -7.50
C LEU A 54 -2.89 -9.58 -7.15
N GLY A 55 -4.16 -9.84 -7.41
CA GLY A 55 -4.78 -11.15 -7.17
C GLY A 55 -4.56 -12.09 -8.34
N SER A 56 -4.74 -11.58 -9.56
CA SER A 56 -4.52 -12.31 -10.81
C SER A 56 -3.05 -12.69 -11.00
N GLU A 57 -2.13 -11.78 -10.66
CA GLU A 57 -0.68 -12.02 -10.77
C GLU A 57 -0.02 -12.27 -9.41
N GLY A 58 -0.78 -12.25 -8.31
CA GLY A 58 -0.25 -12.27 -6.94
C GLY A 58 0.57 -13.49 -6.61
N LEU A 59 0.14 -14.64 -7.09
CA LEU A 59 0.91 -15.87 -6.91
C LEU A 59 2.28 -15.76 -7.58
N ALA A 60 2.35 -15.20 -8.79
CA ALA A 60 3.61 -15.01 -9.51
C ALA A 60 4.51 -13.99 -8.80
N VAL A 61 3.93 -12.89 -8.29
CA VAL A 61 4.68 -11.89 -7.50
C VAL A 61 5.23 -12.48 -6.20
N ILE A 62 4.42 -13.25 -5.46
CA ILE A 62 4.86 -13.92 -4.22
C ILE A 62 5.98 -14.92 -4.51
N ILE A 63 5.84 -15.73 -5.56
CA ILE A 63 6.89 -16.67 -5.98
C ILE A 63 8.17 -15.92 -6.36
N ALA A 64 8.07 -14.82 -7.12
CA ALA A 64 9.21 -13.99 -7.49
C ALA A 64 9.91 -13.39 -6.25
N LEU A 65 9.15 -12.87 -5.29
CA LEU A 65 9.69 -12.36 -4.02
C LEU A 65 10.38 -13.46 -3.21
N ILE A 66 9.80 -14.66 -3.12
CA ILE A 66 10.41 -15.81 -2.45
C ILE A 66 11.74 -16.18 -3.10
N ILE A 67 11.81 -16.19 -4.44
CA ILE A 67 13.05 -16.48 -5.18
C ILE A 67 14.11 -15.41 -4.90
N ILE A 68 13.74 -14.13 -4.94
CA ILE A 68 14.65 -13.01 -4.66
C ILE A 68 15.18 -13.10 -3.22
N MET A 69 14.30 -13.31 -2.23
CA MET A 69 14.69 -13.44 -0.83
C MET A 69 15.57 -14.67 -0.59
N ALA A 70 15.24 -15.81 -1.20
CA ALA A 70 16.03 -17.03 -1.09
C ALA A 70 17.42 -16.87 -1.72
N TYR A 71 17.52 -16.14 -2.84
CA TYR A 71 18.79 -15.80 -3.47
C TYR A 71 19.62 -14.86 -2.59
N MET A 72 19.02 -13.80 -2.03
CA MET A 72 19.72 -12.88 -1.13
C MET A 72 20.31 -13.61 0.07
N ARG A 73 19.54 -14.51 0.70
CA ARG A 73 20.01 -15.31 1.85
C ARG A 73 21.15 -16.30 1.51
N LYS A 74 21.38 -16.61 0.24
CA LYS A 74 22.49 -17.50 -0.18
C LYS A 74 23.85 -16.80 -0.12
N TRP A 75 23.86 -15.47 -0.09
CA TRP A 75 25.09 -14.64 -0.13
C TRP A 75 25.45 -14.04 1.25
N ASP A 76 24.63 -14.30 2.26
CA ASP A 76 24.96 -14.12 3.69
C ASP A 76 25.57 -15.41 4.26
#